data_AF-D3JH58-F1
#
_entry.id   AF-D3JH58-F1
#
_cell.length_a   1.000
_cell.length_b   1.000
_cell.length_c   1.000
_cell.angle_alpha   90.00
_cell.angle_beta   90.00
_cell.angle_gamma   90.00
#
_symmetry.space_group_name_H-M   'P 1'
#
loop_
_entity.id
_entity.type
_entity.pdbx_description
1 polymer ?
#
loop_
_entity_poly.entity_id
_entity_poly.type
_entity_poly.pdbx_seq_one_letter_code
_entity_poly.pdbx_strand_id
1 'polypeptide(L)'
;QQIAFALQFGEIEDTPTLVDQERRRIANMKINDISNLGPDGKIWAADDRRRMYNLGNLLWHSDSSFKPTPAYWSMLQARVIPPVGGNTEFLDTRVAWDHLPQETKAEIKDLIAYHSLIYSRAQLGFEAFSPEEQERCTPVPQRLVRLHQESGRLAVYLSAHIGAIEGWQRPEALALINHLTEFATQREFVYAHQWSVGDLVIWDNRCV
;
A
#
# COMPACT_ATOMS: atom_id res chain seq x y z
N GLN A 1 -21.48 6.58 9.07
CA GLN A 1 -21.98 5.78 7.93
C GLN A 1 -20.88 4.90 7.36
N GLN A 2 -19.81 5.44 6.77
CA GLN A 2 -18.70 4.63 6.21
C GLN A 2 -18.12 3.62 7.22
N ILE A 3 -17.84 4.02 8.46
CA ILE A 3 -17.40 3.10 9.54
C ILE A 3 -18.40 1.96 9.76
N ALA A 4 -19.69 2.27 9.84
CA ALA A 4 -20.73 1.26 10.10
C ALA A 4 -20.85 0.26 8.94
N PHE A 5 -20.64 0.74 7.71
CA PHE A 5 -20.56 -0.10 6.52
C PHE A 5 -19.29 -0.97 6.52
N ALA A 6 -18.12 -0.41 6.85
CA ALA A 6 -16.88 -1.17 6.95
C ALA A 6 -16.96 -2.29 8.01
N LEU A 7 -17.64 -2.03 9.13
CA LEU A 7 -17.87 -3.03 10.18
C LEU A 7 -18.74 -4.22 9.72
N GLN A 8 -19.39 -4.16 8.55
CA GLN A 8 -20.06 -5.34 7.97
C GLN A 8 -19.07 -6.34 7.37
N PHE A 9 -17.81 -5.94 7.16
CA PHE A 9 -16.75 -6.76 6.54
C PHE A 9 -15.71 -7.28 7.54
N GLY A 10 -15.81 -6.89 8.81
CA GLY A 10 -14.91 -7.30 9.87
C GLY A 10 -14.55 -6.17 10.83
N GLU A 11 -13.47 -6.37 11.57
CA GLU A 11 -12.95 -5.37 12.49
C GLU A 11 -12.17 -4.28 11.75
N ILE A 12 -12.21 -3.05 12.30
CA ILE A 12 -11.43 -1.95 11.76
C ILE A 12 -10.03 -2.02 12.37
N GLU A 13 -9.03 -1.98 11.49
CA GLU A 13 -7.63 -1.91 11.87
C GLU A 13 -7.35 -0.71 12.80
N ASP A 14 -6.82 -0.98 13.99
CA ASP A 14 -6.65 0.02 15.06
C ASP A 14 -5.25 0.65 15.07
N THR A 15 -4.69 0.91 13.89
CA THR A 15 -3.34 1.51 13.78
C THR A 15 -3.41 2.90 13.18
N PRO A 16 -3.17 3.97 13.97
CA PRO A 16 -3.12 5.32 13.44
C PRO A 16 -1.90 5.50 12.52
N THR A 17 -1.92 6.57 11.71
CA THR A 17 -0.79 6.91 10.85
C THR A 17 0.51 7.01 11.65
N LEU A 18 1.63 6.59 11.07
CA LEU A 18 2.90 6.53 11.81
C LEU A 18 3.40 7.91 12.27
N VAL A 19 3.40 8.90 11.37
CA VAL A 19 4.06 10.20 11.51
C VAL A 19 3.06 11.30 11.91
N ASP A 20 3.46 12.22 12.78
CA ASP A 20 2.70 13.45 13.15
C ASP A 20 1.24 13.19 13.56
N GLN A 21 0.99 12.16 14.38
CA GLN A 21 -0.35 11.75 14.82
C GLN A 21 -1.17 12.88 15.48
N GLU A 22 -0.49 13.78 16.19
CA GLU A 22 -1.10 14.93 16.87
C GLU A 22 -1.66 15.97 15.89
N ARG A 23 -1.10 16.05 14.67
CA ARG A 23 -1.50 17.02 13.63
C ARG A 23 -2.61 16.44 12.72
N ARG A 24 -3.62 15.83 13.34
CA ARG A 24 -4.77 15.21 12.66
C ARG A 24 -5.93 16.18 12.46
N ARG A 25 -6.57 16.10 11.31
CA ARG A 25 -7.82 16.83 11.00
C ARG A 25 -9.07 16.02 11.35
N ILE A 26 -9.05 14.71 11.18
CA ILE A 26 -10.17 13.82 11.49
C ILE A 26 -10.02 13.26 12.91
N ALA A 27 -10.98 13.58 13.79
CA ALA A 27 -10.97 13.19 15.20
C ALA A 27 -11.32 11.71 15.47
N ASN A 28 -11.87 10.99 14.49
CA ASN A 28 -12.10 9.55 14.61
C ASN A 28 -10.87 8.75 14.14
N MET A 29 -10.25 7.97 15.05
CA MET A 29 -9.02 7.21 14.75
C MET A 29 -9.25 6.00 13.85
N LYS A 30 -10.51 5.58 13.69
CA LYS A 30 -10.92 4.51 12.77
C LYS A 30 -10.95 4.97 11.31
N ILE A 31 -10.61 6.23 11.03
CA ILE A 31 -10.52 6.80 9.69
C ILE A 31 -9.09 7.29 9.48
N ASN A 32 -8.41 6.70 8.50
CA ASN A 32 -7.14 7.20 8.03
C ASN A 32 -7.36 8.43 7.14
N ASP A 33 -6.85 9.59 7.57
CA ASP A 33 -6.85 10.80 6.75
C ASP A 33 -5.67 10.78 5.77
N ILE A 34 -5.95 10.31 4.56
CA ILE A 34 -4.99 10.29 3.43
C ILE A 34 -5.11 11.54 2.54
N SER A 35 -5.83 12.58 2.98
CA SER A 35 -5.93 13.82 2.22
C SER A 35 -4.59 14.59 2.22
N ASN A 36 -4.50 15.57 1.34
CA ASN A 36 -3.41 16.55 1.34
C ASN A 36 -3.66 17.75 2.27
N LEU A 37 -4.67 17.66 3.15
CA LEU A 37 -5.08 18.74 4.05
C LEU A 37 -4.51 18.57 5.45
N GLY A 38 -4.11 19.69 6.07
CA GLY A 38 -3.75 19.77 7.48
C GLY A 38 -4.94 20.02 8.41
N PRO A 39 -4.70 20.11 9.73
CA PRO A 39 -5.72 20.35 10.74
C PRO A 39 -6.58 21.60 10.52
N ASP A 40 -6.01 22.62 9.89
CA ASP A 40 -6.69 23.87 9.54
C ASP A 40 -7.49 23.79 8.23
N GLY A 41 -7.53 22.61 7.59
CA GLY A 41 -8.20 22.38 6.33
C GLY A 41 -7.47 22.96 5.11
N LYS A 42 -6.24 23.44 5.26
CA LYS A 42 -5.41 23.92 4.15
C LYS A 42 -4.49 22.83 3.62
N ILE A 43 -4.06 22.97 2.37
CA ILE A 43 -3.10 22.05 1.77
C ILE A 43 -1.76 22.18 2.51
N TRP A 44 -1.15 21.03 2.81
CA TRP A 44 0.19 20.99 3.42
C TRP A 44 1.24 21.73 2.57
N ALA A 45 2.16 22.42 3.24
CA ALA A 45 3.33 23.00 2.59
C ALA A 45 4.17 21.91 1.89
N ALA A 46 4.88 22.27 0.83
CA ALA A 46 5.58 21.30 -0.01
C ALA A 46 6.65 20.50 0.76
N ASP A 47 7.32 21.16 1.70
CA ASP A 47 8.37 20.65 2.58
C ASP A 47 7.84 20.13 3.93
N ASP A 48 6.51 20.13 4.15
CA ASP A 48 5.94 19.59 5.37
C ASP A 48 6.21 18.08 5.49
N ARG A 49 6.71 17.66 6.65
CA ARG A 49 7.07 16.27 6.95
C ARG A 49 5.94 15.29 6.67
N ARG A 50 4.70 15.62 7.06
CA ARG A 50 3.52 14.77 6.85
C ARG A 50 3.21 14.62 5.38
N ARG A 51 3.33 15.70 4.60
CA ARG A 51 3.18 15.66 3.14
C ARG A 51 4.24 14.78 2.51
N MET A 52 5.51 14.98 2.86
CA MET A 52 6.63 14.20 2.33
C MET A 52 6.47 12.71 2.63
N TYR A 53 5.99 12.35 3.82
CA TYR A 53 5.64 10.97 4.17
C TYR A 53 4.47 10.43 3.33
N ASN A 54 3.42 11.23 3.11
CA ASN A 54 2.24 10.83 2.34
C ASN A 54 2.51 10.65 0.83
N LEU A 55 3.60 11.21 0.29
CA LEU A 55 4.00 10.97 -1.11
C LEU A 55 4.27 9.49 -1.39
N GLY A 56 4.54 8.68 -0.36
CA GLY A 56 4.64 7.23 -0.50
C GLY A 56 3.39 6.57 -1.11
N ASN A 57 2.21 7.19 -1.01
CA ASN A 57 0.98 6.67 -1.61
C ASN A 57 0.96 6.79 -3.16
N LEU A 58 1.95 7.48 -3.75
CA LEU A 58 2.14 7.53 -5.21
C LEU A 58 2.81 6.26 -5.76
N LEU A 59 3.39 5.43 -4.90
CA LEU A 59 4.03 4.17 -5.29
C LEU A 59 2.99 3.04 -5.30
N TRP A 60 3.17 2.04 -6.16
CA TRP A 60 2.36 0.82 -6.14
C TRP A 60 2.53 0.10 -4.80
N HIS A 61 1.45 -0.06 -4.05
CA HIS A 61 1.48 -0.69 -2.72
C HIS A 61 0.16 -1.38 -2.41
N SER A 62 0.27 -2.36 -1.51
CA SER A 62 -0.88 -2.94 -0.81
C SER A 62 -0.87 -2.50 0.64
N ASP A 63 -2.03 -2.03 1.12
CA ASP A 63 -2.19 -1.37 2.42
C ASP A 63 -1.79 -2.30 3.56
N SER A 64 -1.07 -1.75 4.53
CA SER A 64 -0.64 -2.46 5.74
C SER A 64 0.13 -3.77 5.48
N SER A 65 0.67 -3.98 4.28
CA SER A 65 1.54 -5.14 4.00
C SER A 65 2.80 -5.19 4.88
N PHE A 66 3.18 -4.04 5.44
CA PHE A 66 4.23 -3.89 6.47
C PHE A 66 3.79 -4.30 7.89
N LYS A 67 2.62 -4.92 8.07
CA LYS A 67 2.18 -5.47 9.36
C LYS A 67 2.16 -7.00 9.35
N PRO A 68 2.35 -7.66 10.51
CA PRO A 68 2.30 -9.13 10.59
C PRO A 68 0.97 -9.71 10.08
N THR A 69 -0.13 -9.00 10.34
CA THR A 69 -1.44 -9.28 9.75
C THR A 69 -1.81 -8.11 8.85
N PRO A 70 -1.66 -8.25 7.51
CA PRO A 70 -2.01 -7.19 6.57
C PRO A 70 -3.50 -6.88 6.55
N ALA A 71 -3.83 -5.72 5.99
CA ALA A 71 -5.22 -5.35 5.77
C ALA A 71 -5.91 -6.33 4.82
N TYR A 72 -7.21 -6.52 5.03
CA TYR A 72 -8.06 -7.32 4.15
C TYR A 72 -8.71 -6.39 3.12
N TRP A 73 -9.67 -5.57 3.55
CA TRP A 73 -10.33 -4.56 2.71
C TRP A 73 -9.86 -3.16 3.05
N SER A 74 -9.74 -2.33 2.02
CA SER A 74 -9.65 -0.88 2.18
C SER A 74 -10.84 -0.21 1.49
N MET A 75 -11.27 0.92 2.06
CA MET A 75 -12.45 1.65 1.60
C MET A 75 -12.16 3.14 1.58
N LEU A 76 -12.18 3.74 0.39
CA LEU A 76 -11.89 5.16 0.21
C LEU A 76 -13.09 5.90 -0.35
N GLN A 77 -13.49 6.96 0.35
CA GLN A 77 -14.60 7.81 -0.05
C GLN A 77 -14.11 9.16 -0.52
N ALA A 78 -14.43 9.55 -1.76
CA ALA A 78 -14.13 10.87 -2.28
C ALA A 78 -15.05 11.93 -1.66
N ARG A 79 -14.44 12.85 -0.90
CA ARG A 79 -15.15 14.00 -0.29
C ARG A 79 -14.96 15.28 -1.09
N VAL A 80 -13.72 15.54 -1.51
CA VAL A 80 -13.31 16.65 -2.36
C VAL A 80 -12.27 16.10 -3.31
N ILE A 81 -12.35 16.47 -4.59
CA ILE A 81 -11.49 15.95 -5.65
C ILE A 81 -10.60 17.10 -6.15
N PRO A 82 -9.29 16.87 -6.32
CA PRO A 82 -8.40 17.88 -6.90
C PRO A 82 -8.83 18.20 -8.35
N PRO A 83 -8.64 19.44 -8.83
CA PRO A 83 -9.06 19.83 -10.17
C PRO A 83 -8.27 19.13 -11.29
N VAL A 84 -7.11 18.54 -10.98
CA VAL A 84 -6.21 17.89 -11.94
C VAL A 84 -5.59 16.64 -11.31
N GLY A 85 -5.62 15.53 -12.05
CA GLY A 85 -4.97 14.27 -11.66
C GLY A 85 -5.63 13.61 -10.44
N GLY A 86 -4.84 12.82 -9.70
CA GLY A 86 -5.32 12.16 -8.48
C GLY A 86 -6.20 10.93 -8.72
N ASN A 87 -6.16 10.35 -9.93
CA ASN A 87 -6.74 9.03 -10.16
C ASN A 87 -6.06 7.99 -9.26
N THR A 88 -6.83 6.99 -8.85
CA THR A 88 -6.29 5.82 -8.14
C THR A 88 -6.21 4.67 -9.13
N GLU A 89 -5.01 4.13 -9.32
CA GLU A 89 -4.79 2.97 -10.16
C GLU A 89 -4.80 1.70 -9.32
N PHE A 90 -5.38 0.63 -9.87
CA PHE A 90 -5.48 -0.70 -9.27
C PHE A 90 -5.01 -1.72 -10.31
N LEU A 91 -4.45 -2.84 -9.87
CA LEU A 91 -4.13 -3.97 -10.74
C LEU A 91 -4.62 -5.26 -10.08
N ASP A 92 -4.92 -6.30 -10.86
CA ASP A 92 -5.23 -7.63 -10.30
C ASP A 92 -3.96 -8.48 -10.25
N THR A 93 -3.39 -8.65 -9.06
CA THR A 93 -2.13 -9.39 -8.87
C THR A 93 -2.26 -10.89 -9.14
N ARG A 94 -3.50 -11.41 -9.24
CA ARG A 94 -3.77 -12.79 -9.68
C ARG A 94 -3.64 -12.90 -11.19
N VAL A 95 -4.09 -11.88 -11.93
CA VAL A 95 -3.92 -11.82 -13.39
C VAL A 95 -2.43 -11.68 -13.72
N ALA A 96 -1.70 -10.84 -12.98
CA ALA A 96 -0.25 -10.75 -13.10
C ALA A 96 0.41 -12.11 -12.85
N TRP A 97 0.03 -12.83 -11.78
CA TRP A 97 0.51 -14.19 -11.55
C TRP A 97 0.24 -15.10 -12.75
N ASP A 98 -0.98 -15.15 -13.27
CA ASP A 98 -1.34 -16.06 -14.36
C ASP A 98 -0.50 -15.84 -15.62
N HIS A 99 -0.09 -14.60 -15.91
CA HIS A 99 0.70 -14.24 -17.09
C HIS A 99 2.22 -14.37 -16.89
N LEU A 100 2.72 -14.58 -15.67
CA LEU A 100 4.16 -14.76 -15.45
C LEU A 100 4.69 -16.02 -16.17
N PRO A 101 5.92 -15.98 -16.71
CA PRO A 101 6.61 -17.16 -17.21
C PRO A 101 6.70 -18.26 -16.14
N GLN A 102 6.63 -19.52 -16.58
CA GLN A 102 6.63 -20.65 -15.65
C GLN A 102 7.92 -20.75 -14.82
N GLU A 103 9.05 -20.34 -15.39
CA GLU A 103 10.35 -20.29 -14.70
C GLU A 103 10.31 -19.26 -13.56
N THR A 104 9.81 -18.05 -13.83
CA THR A 104 9.63 -17.00 -12.81
C THR A 104 8.65 -17.45 -11.72
N LYS A 105 7.53 -18.10 -12.09
CA LYS A 105 6.60 -18.67 -11.11
C LYS A 105 7.29 -19.67 -10.19
N ALA A 106 8.12 -20.56 -10.75
CA ALA A 106 8.84 -21.56 -9.96
C ALA A 106 9.88 -20.93 -9.04
N GLU A 107 10.58 -19.89 -9.49
CA GLU A 107 11.57 -19.14 -8.71
C GLU A 107 10.94 -18.42 -7.51
N ILE A 108 9.80 -17.75 -7.70
CA ILE A 108 9.26 -16.83 -6.69
C ILE A 108 8.24 -17.45 -5.73
N LYS A 109 7.69 -18.63 -6.07
CA LYS A 109 6.52 -19.24 -5.39
C LYS A 109 6.66 -19.31 -3.87
N ASP A 110 7.85 -19.68 -3.39
CA ASP A 110 8.08 -19.95 -1.97
C ASP A 110 8.84 -18.81 -1.25
N LEU A 111 9.20 -17.75 -1.97
CA LEU A 111 9.99 -16.65 -1.42
C LEU A 111 9.24 -15.88 -0.31
N ILE A 112 10.03 -15.42 0.66
CA ILE A 112 9.58 -14.55 1.75
C ILE A 112 10.22 -13.18 1.54
N ALA A 113 9.39 -12.16 1.40
CA ALA A 113 9.79 -10.77 1.26
C ALA A 113 9.59 -10.03 2.59
N TYR A 114 10.48 -9.08 2.90
CA TYR A 114 10.37 -8.25 4.09
C TYR A 114 9.77 -6.88 3.75
N HIS A 115 8.65 -6.57 4.39
CA HIS A 115 7.89 -5.34 4.18
C HIS A 115 8.13 -4.34 5.31
N SER A 116 8.39 -3.07 4.97
CA SER A 116 8.48 -1.96 5.92
C SER A 116 8.09 -0.64 5.26
N LEU A 117 7.52 0.26 6.04
CA LEU A 117 7.32 1.65 5.62
C LEU A 117 8.66 2.33 5.30
N ILE A 118 9.73 2.04 6.05
CA ILE A 118 11.07 2.62 5.81
C ILE A 118 11.51 2.38 4.36
N TYR A 119 11.30 1.17 3.84
CA TYR A 119 11.69 0.83 2.46
C TYR A 119 10.96 1.68 1.44
N SER A 120 9.62 1.75 1.51
CA SER A 120 8.84 2.56 0.57
C SER A 120 9.14 4.06 0.65
N ARG A 121 9.37 4.59 1.86
CA ARG A 121 9.61 6.02 2.07
C ARG A 121 11.01 6.43 1.63
N ALA A 122 12.00 5.56 1.82
CA ALA A 122 13.36 5.77 1.35
C ALA A 122 13.46 5.85 -0.19
N GLN A 123 12.58 5.17 -0.94
CA GLN A 123 12.55 5.30 -2.41
C GLN A 123 12.28 6.73 -2.89
N LEU A 124 11.61 7.54 -2.06
CA LEU A 124 11.32 8.95 -2.32
C LEU A 124 12.22 9.91 -1.53
N GLY A 125 13.30 9.39 -0.90
CA GLY A 125 14.26 10.17 -0.12
C GLY A 125 13.74 10.62 1.25
N PHE A 126 12.65 10.04 1.77
CA PHE A 126 12.19 10.33 3.11
C PHE A 126 12.93 9.46 4.13
N GLU A 127 13.82 10.08 4.89
CA GLU A 127 14.64 9.43 5.94
C GLU A 127 14.35 9.95 7.35
N ALA A 128 13.44 10.93 7.48
CA ALA A 128 13.15 11.64 8.72
C ALA A 128 12.27 10.83 9.69
N PHE A 129 12.66 9.60 10.00
CA PHE A 129 12.04 8.77 11.04
C PHE A 129 12.75 8.97 12.39
N SER A 130 11.97 9.17 13.46
CA SER A 130 12.49 9.12 14.83
C SER A 130 12.91 7.68 15.19
N PRO A 131 13.75 7.47 16.21
CA PRO A 131 14.10 6.12 16.68
C PRO A 131 12.88 5.26 17.02
N GLU A 132 11.86 5.83 17.66
CA GLU A 132 10.61 5.14 17.98
C GLU A 132 9.82 4.75 16.73
N GLU A 133 9.76 5.63 15.73
CA GLU A 133 9.11 5.31 14.46
C GLU A 133 9.87 4.23 13.68
N GLN A 134 11.21 4.20 13.77
CA GLN A 134 12.03 3.16 13.17
C GLN A 134 11.74 1.79 13.79
N GLU A 135 11.64 1.70 15.12
CA GLU A 135 11.29 0.47 15.83
C GLU A 135 9.90 -0.03 15.41
N ARG A 136 8.92 0.87 15.31
CA ARG A 136 7.57 0.57 14.82
C ARG A 136 7.52 0.16 13.34
N CYS A 137 8.57 0.45 12.58
CA CYS A 137 8.72 0.05 11.18
C CYS A 137 9.64 -1.16 10.98
N THR A 138 9.88 -1.95 12.04
CA THR A 138 10.64 -3.20 11.93
C THR A 138 10.08 -4.04 10.78
N PRO A 139 10.93 -4.47 9.81
CA PRO A 139 10.45 -5.22 8.66
C PRO A 139 9.77 -6.52 9.05
N VAL A 140 8.62 -6.80 8.43
CA VAL A 140 7.84 -8.03 8.67
C VAL A 140 7.93 -8.97 7.48
N PRO A 141 8.04 -10.29 7.70
CA PRO A 141 8.05 -11.26 6.61
C PRO A 141 6.65 -11.46 6.04
N GLN A 142 6.55 -11.52 4.71
CA GLN A 142 5.35 -11.85 3.95
C GLN A 142 5.71 -12.86 2.85
N ARG A 143 4.79 -13.76 2.50
CA ARG A 143 4.95 -14.59 1.30
C ARG A 143 4.84 -13.72 0.05
N LEU A 144 5.79 -13.85 -0.87
CA LEU A 144 5.75 -13.13 -2.16
C LEU A 144 4.64 -13.65 -3.07
N VAL A 145 4.18 -14.89 -2.87
CA VAL A 145 3.01 -15.46 -3.55
C VAL A 145 2.02 -15.97 -2.51
N ARG A 146 0.76 -15.55 -2.62
CA ARG A 146 -0.30 -15.91 -1.66
C ARG A 146 -1.46 -16.62 -2.36
N LEU A 147 -2.08 -17.56 -1.66
CA LEU A 147 -3.36 -18.14 -2.06
C LEU A 147 -4.48 -17.19 -1.62
N HIS A 148 -5.22 -16.65 -2.57
CA HIS A 148 -6.47 -15.94 -2.33
C HIS A 148 -7.58 -16.98 -2.13
N GLN A 149 -7.97 -17.18 -0.86
CA GLN A 149 -8.82 -18.29 -0.42
C GLN A 149 -10.16 -18.36 -1.14
N GLU A 150 -10.84 -17.22 -1.28
CA GLU A 150 -12.21 -17.16 -1.80
C GLU A 150 -12.28 -17.45 -3.29
N SER A 151 -11.18 -17.22 -4.04
CA SER A 151 -11.13 -17.53 -5.48
C SER A 151 -10.28 -18.76 -5.81
N GLY A 152 -9.55 -19.33 -4.85
CA GLY A 152 -8.59 -20.41 -5.09
C GLY A 152 -7.40 -20.05 -6.00
N ARG A 153 -7.19 -18.76 -6.30
CA ARG A 153 -6.12 -18.30 -7.20
C ARG A 153 -4.89 -17.89 -6.41
N LEU A 154 -3.72 -18.07 -7.01
CA LEU A 154 -2.49 -17.48 -6.49
C LEU A 154 -2.38 -16.03 -6.96
N ALA A 155 -1.77 -15.20 -6.13
CA ALA A 155 -1.52 -13.78 -6.40
C ALA A 155 -0.10 -13.42 -6.00
N VAL A 156 0.58 -12.58 -6.80
CA VAL A 156 1.89 -12.03 -6.41
C VAL A 156 1.66 -10.88 -5.43
N TYR A 157 2.20 -10.97 -4.22
CA TYR A 157 2.04 -9.95 -3.20
C TYR A 157 3.09 -8.84 -3.36
N LEU A 158 2.90 -7.99 -4.35
CA LEU A 158 3.79 -6.87 -4.61
C LEU A 158 3.43 -5.65 -3.77
N SER A 159 4.45 -4.91 -3.36
CA SER A 159 4.28 -3.64 -2.66
C SER A 159 5.59 -2.86 -2.63
N ALA A 160 5.52 -1.54 -2.76
CA ALA A 160 6.66 -0.64 -2.54
C ALA A 160 7.27 -0.78 -1.14
N HIS A 161 6.54 -1.40 -0.20
CA HIS A 161 7.03 -1.71 1.13
C HIS A 161 8.09 -2.82 1.14
N ILE A 162 8.32 -3.57 0.06
CA ILE A 162 9.34 -4.62 0.01
C ILE A 162 10.74 -4.00 -0.11
N GLY A 163 11.66 -4.42 0.76
CA GLY A 163 13.06 -3.97 0.69
C GLY A 163 14.12 -5.06 0.78
N ALA A 164 13.71 -6.31 1.03
CA ALA A 164 14.59 -7.49 1.06
C ALA A 164 13.79 -8.77 0.80
N ILE A 165 14.50 -9.82 0.39
CA ILE A 165 14.00 -11.20 0.29
C ILE A 165 14.88 -12.07 1.18
N GLU A 166 14.28 -13.00 1.92
CA GLU A 166 14.99 -13.90 2.82
C GLU A 166 16.06 -14.70 2.07
N GLY A 167 17.31 -14.65 2.56
CA GLY A 167 18.45 -15.37 1.99
C GLY A 167 19.06 -14.74 0.73
N TRP A 168 18.55 -13.61 0.22
CA TRP A 168 19.04 -12.97 -1.00
C TRP A 168 19.89 -11.74 -0.70
N GLN A 169 20.83 -11.41 -1.60
CA GLN A 169 21.49 -10.11 -1.54
C GLN A 169 20.50 -9.02 -1.90
N ARG A 170 20.55 -7.89 -1.18
CA ARG A 170 19.58 -6.80 -1.36
C ARG A 170 19.49 -6.28 -2.80
N PRO A 171 20.59 -6.09 -3.55
CA PRO A 171 20.50 -5.65 -4.95
C PRO A 171 19.76 -6.65 -5.85
N GLU A 172 19.98 -7.95 -5.66
CA GLU A 172 19.31 -9.01 -6.42
C GLU A 172 17.81 -9.05 -6.09
N ALA A 173 17.47 -8.95 -4.79
CA ALA A 173 16.10 -8.89 -4.34
C ALA A 173 15.35 -7.69 -4.94
N LEU A 174 15.95 -6.50 -4.91
CA LEU A 174 15.33 -5.30 -5.48
C LEU A 174 15.20 -5.37 -7.01
N ALA A 175 16.17 -5.96 -7.71
CA ALA A 175 16.08 -6.18 -9.15
C ALA A 175 14.89 -7.07 -9.51
N LEU A 176 14.69 -8.18 -8.79
CA LEU A 176 13.54 -9.07 -8.97
C LEU A 176 12.21 -8.34 -8.68
N ILE A 177 12.10 -7.64 -7.55
CA ILE A 177 10.87 -6.94 -7.17
C ILE A 177 10.52 -5.83 -8.16
N ASN A 178 11.51 -5.09 -8.65
CA ASN A 178 11.30 -4.07 -9.68
C ASN A 178 10.80 -4.69 -10.98
N HIS A 179 11.41 -5.80 -11.41
CA HIS A 179 10.98 -6.52 -12.61
C HIS A 179 9.53 -7.03 -12.49
N LEU A 180 9.18 -7.64 -11.36
CA LEU A 180 7.81 -8.12 -11.12
C LEU A 180 6.80 -6.96 -11.05
N THR A 181 7.19 -5.84 -10.44
CA THR A 181 6.34 -4.63 -10.35
C THR A 181 6.12 -4.03 -11.74
N GLU A 182 7.17 -3.88 -12.54
CA GLU A 182 7.08 -3.41 -13.93
C GLU A 182 6.17 -4.32 -14.76
N PHE A 183 6.32 -5.64 -14.62
CA PHE A 183 5.46 -6.61 -15.29
C PHE A 183 3.99 -6.47 -14.89
N ALA A 184 3.71 -6.46 -13.57
CA ALA A 184 2.35 -6.44 -13.06
C ALA A 184 1.60 -5.11 -13.33
N THR A 185 2.34 -4.03 -13.55
CA THR A 185 1.80 -2.67 -13.74
C THR A 185 1.71 -2.24 -15.21
N GLN A 186 1.90 -3.19 -16.13
CA GLN A 186 1.62 -2.96 -17.55
C GLN A 186 0.16 -2.52 -17.75
N ARG A 187 -0.07 -1.61 -18.70
CA ARG A 187 -1.35 -0.89 -18.83
C ARG A 187 -2.55 -1.79 -19.09
N GLU A 188 -2.33 -2.98 -19.64
CA GLU A 188 -3.37 -3.99 -19.87
C GLU A 188 -3.87 -4.68 -18.58
N PHE A 189 -3.10 -4.61 -17.49
CA PHE A 189 -3.48 -5.15 -16.18
C PHE A 189 -4.01 -4.09 -15.21
N VAL A 190 -3.99 -2.81 -15.61
CA VAL A 190 -4.28 -1.67 -14.73
C VAL A 190 -5.66 -1.09 -15.00
N TYR A 191 -6.45 -0.96 -13.94
CA TYR A 191 -7.65 -0.14 -13.91
C TYR A 191 -7.34 1.22 -13.28
N ALA A 192 -7.59 2.32 -14.01
CA ALA A 192 -7.46 3.67 -13.48
C ALA A 192 -8.85 4.23 -13.12
N HIS A 193 -9.11 4.41 -11.83
CA HIS A 193 -10.36 4.99 -11.35
C HIS A 193 -10.33 6.52 -11.45
N GLN A 194 -11.24 7.07 -12.25
CA GLN A 194 -11.51 8.50 -12.31
C GLN A 194 -12.60 8.86 -11.29
N TRP A 195 -12.21 9.63 -10.28
CA TRP A 195 -13.07 9.95 -9.15
C TRP A 195 -14.20 10.92 -9.48
N SER A 196 -15.36 10.69 -8.87
CA SER A 196 -16.48 11.63 -8.70
C SER A 196 -16.81 11.85 -7.24
N VAL A 197 -17.31 13.05 -6.89
CA VAL A 197 -17.61 13.38 -5.49
C VAL A 197 -18.70 12.44 -4.98
N GLY A 198 -18.44 11.78 -3.85
CA GLY A 198 -19.35 10.80 -3.27
C GLY A 198 -19.02 9.35 -3.59
N ASP A 199 -18.13 9.09 -4.56
CA ASP A 199 -17.66 7.74 -4.87
C ASP A 199 -17.09 7.06 -3.62
N LEU A 200 -17.39 5.78 -3.48
CA LEU A 200 -16.80 4.87 -2.51
C LEU A 200 -16.18 3.72 -3.28
N VAL A 201 -14.85 3.65 -3.30
CA VAL A 201 -14.11 2.54 -3.89
C VAL A 201 -13.66 1.62 -2.76
N ILE A 202 -13.84 0.31 -2.99
CA ILE A 202 -13.49 -0.75 -2.05
C ILE A 202 -12.60 -1.75 -2.79
N TRP A 203 -11.49 -2.15 -2.18
CA TRP A 203 -10.56 -3.11 -2.78
C TRP A 203 -10.03 -4.12 -1.78
N ASP A 204 -9.67 -5.30 -2.30
CA ASP A 204 -9.09 -6.41 -1.55
C ASP A 204 -7.55 -6.33 -1.60
N ASN A 205 -6.92 -5.90 -0.51
CA ASN A 205 -5.46 -5.78 -0.40
C ASN A 205 -4.73 -7.12 -0.56
N ARG A 206 -5.45 -8.24 -0.55
CA ARG A 206 -4.86 -9.57 -0.76
C ARG A 206 -4.58 -9.87 -2.24
N CYS A 207 -5.25 -9.17 -3.16
CA CYS A 207 -5.14 -9.41 -4.59
C CYS A 207 -5.08 -8.15 -5.48
N VAL A 208 -4.92 -6.95 -4.91
CA VAL A 208 -4.61 -5.71 -5.65
C VAL A 208 -3.24 -5.14 -5.32
#